data_AF-A0A7R8ZU42-F1
#
_entry.id   AF-A0A7R8ZU42-F1
#
_cell.length_a   1.000
_cell.length_b   1.000
_cell.length_c   1.000
_cell.angle_alpha   90.00
_cell.angle_beta   90.00
_cell.angle_gamma   90.00
#
_symmetry.space_group_name_H-M   'P 1'
#
loop_
_entity.id
_entity.type
_entity.pdbx_description
1 polymer ?
#
loop_
_entity_poly.entity_id
_entity_poly.type
_entity_poly.pdbx_seq_one_letter_code
_entity_poly.pdbx_strand_id
1 'polypeptide(L)'
;MKDKLAIIVPYRDRQEHLDVFVPHMREFFKDKGIDYEIFIAEQTDDRPFNYGKLCNVVVKEIGEEYTYFAFHDIDMLPISDDCDYGYPDSPTHLATNVEAHENKLPYPQYFGGVVLISREDFENANGYSNEYWGYGFEDLDLLYRLQRSDQNEVVRESRRNQKEKIQTHKLGIIVPYRDRPQQLKRFISHMEDYLKDIEYEIFIVEQSDAKPFNRGKLLNVGYKSACDNGCDYFVFHDVDMLPENVDYSYSDKPLHLATHLQEHDYETTFFDYFGGVTMFTKEDFKTINGFSNEYWGWGFEDDDLLVRCIQSDLELDTETTRLDDIKEFHAFKFDGEAHLKEFIPRVGKYLEGQGIDYQIYFAHQVDDKLFNRGATKNIAAKHAFEDGCDYIVWHDIDMIPDMDGGCDYTFPKDKPRHIATNISQMNYELKYEEYFGGAILFSKEQVEKTNGYSNDYWDWGMEDDDLFWRCVLEGYVEESKMEFTTEPQDFISFNGKDSYVEIPCT
;
A
#
# COMPACT_ATOMS: atom_id res chain seq x y z
N MET A 1 38.41 -18.44 -15.83
CA MET A 1 39.09 -17.57 -14.83
C MET A 1 39.01 -18.27 -13.49
N LYS A 2 39.83 -17.91 -12.50
CA LYS A 2 39.60 -18.37 -11.13
C LYS A 2 38.64 -17.37 -10.51
N ASP A 3 37.52 -17.82 -9.96
CA ASP A 3 36.53 -16.95 -9.33
C ASP A 3 37.11 -16.27 -8.08
N LYS A 4 36.83 -14.97 -7.95
CA LYS A 4 37.23 -14.17 -6.78
C LYS A 4 35.99 -13.57 -6.13
N LEU A 5 35.86 -13.76 -4.83
CA LEU A 5 34.75 -13.29 -3.99
C LEU A 5 35.00 -11.87 -3.49
N ALA A 6 34.02 -10.99 -3.61
CA ALA A 6 33.98 -9.76 -2.82
C ALA A 6 32.99 -9.92 -1.66
N ILE A 7 33.47 -9.85 -0.42
CA ILE A 7 32.62 -9.81 0.77
C ILE A 7 32.33 -8.35 1.07
N ILE A 8 31.09 -7.91 0.87
CA ILE A 8 30.67 -6.51 0.93
C ILE A 8 29.85 -6.31 2.19
N VAL A 9 30.34 -5.44 3.07
CA VAL A 9 29.76 -5.20 4.40
C VAL A 9 29.34 -3.74 4.53
N PRO A 10 28.06 -3.43 4.36
CA PRO A 10 27.49 -2.14 4.71
C PRO A 10 27.70 -1.84 6.20
N TYR A 11 28.16 -0.64 6.51
CA TYR A 11 28.63 -0.29 7.85
C TYR A 11 28.24 1.13 8.26
N ARG A 12 27.81 1.27 9.52
CA ARG A 12 27.69 2.55 10.24
C ARG A 12 27.73 2.29 11.73
N ASP A 13 28.54 3.04 12.47
CA ASP A 13 28.55 3.09 13.95
C ASP A 13 28.58 1.72 14.68
N ARG A 14 29.25 0.72 14.09
CA ARG A 14 29.30 -0.66 14.62
C ARG A 14 30.73 -1.15 14.85
N GLN A 15 31.63 -0.28 15.33
CA GLN A 15 33.06 -0.59 15.45
C GLN A 15 33.34 -1.86 16.27
N GLU A 16 32.59 -2.07 17.36
CA GLU A 16 32.74 -3.28 18.18
C GLU A 16 32.42 -4.57 17.40
N HIS A 17 31.45 -4.53 16.48
CA HIS A 17 31.16 -5.68 15.60
C HIS A 17 32.26 -5.84 14.55
N LEU A 18 32.75 -4.74 13.97
CA LEU A 18 33.83 -4.78 12.98
C LEU A 18 35.12 -5.41 13.52
N ASP A 19 35.46 -5.08 14.76
CA ASP A 19 36.63 -5.60 15.47
C ASP A 19 36.55 -7.12 15.70
N VAL A 20 35.34 -7.68 15.75
CA VAL A 20 35.09 -9.13 15.84
C VAL A 20 34.99 -9.77 14.45
N PHE A 21 34.29 -9.12 13.53
CA PHE A 21 33.97 -9.61 12.20
C PHE A 21 35.21 -9.94 11.38
N VAL A 22 36.14 -8.99 11.23
CA VAL A 22 37.30 -9.17 10.34
C VAL A 22 38.23 -10.30 10.79
N PRO A 23 38.62 -10.42 12.09
CA PRO A 23 39.39 -11.56 12.55
C PRO A 23 38.67 -12.90 12.38
N HIS A 24 37.35 -12.93 12.64
CA HIS A 24 36.54 -14.13 12.53
C HIS A 24 36.49 -14.65 11.09
N MET A 25 36.19 -13.78 10.13
CA MET A 25 36.15 -14.14 8.71
C MET A 25 37.52 -14.61 8.23
N ARG A 26 38.62 -13.95 8.63
CA ARG A 26 39.98 -14.38 8.26
C ARG A 26 40.32 -15.78 8.73
N GLU A 27 39.94 -16.15 9.96
CA GLU A 27 40.17 -17.50 10.45
C GLU A 27 39.24 -18.51 9.76
N PHE A 28 37.97 -18.15 9.53
CA PHE A 28 36.99 -19.00 8.82
C PHE A 28 37.46 -19.39 7.41
N PHE A 29 38.05 -18.47 6.65
CA PHE A 29 38.47 -18.72 5.27
C PHE A 29 39.87 -19.34 5.09
N LYS A 30 40.66 -19.47 6.17
CA LYS A 30 42.10 -19.78 6.13
C LYS A 30 42.49 -21.04 5.33
N ASP A 31 41.62 -22.05 5.32
CA ASP A 31 41.85 -23.34 4.66
C ASP A 31 40.79 -23.69 3.59
N LYS A 32 39.91 -22.75 3.24
CA LYS A 32 38.80 -23.00 2.28
C LYS A 32 39.19 -22.85 0.82
N GLY A 33 40.38 -22.31 0.52
CA GLY A 33 40.89 -22.16 -0.85
C GLY A 33 40.16 -21.13 -1.72
N ILE A 34 39.23 -20.38 -1.13
CA ILE A 34 38.48 -19.28 -1.74
C ILE A 34 39.38 -18.04 -1.81
N ASP A 35 39.48 -17.44 -3.00
CA ASP A 35 40.16 -16.16 -3.20
C ASP A 35 39.15 -15.05 -2.91
N TYR A 36 39.35 -14.27 -1.84
CA TYR A 36 38.36 -13.28 -1.38
C TYR A 36 39.02 -11.99 -0.90
N GLU A 37 38.23 -10.92 -0.91
CA GLU A 37 38.57 -9.64 -0.30
C GLU A 37 37.37 -9.07 0.45
N ILE A 38 37.59 -8.43 1.60
CA ILE A 38 36.52 -7.84 2.43
C ILE A 38 36.49 -6.32 2.19
N PHE A 39 35.34 -5.82 1.78
CA PHE A 39 35.05 -4.40 1.55
C PHE A 39 34.08 -3.89 2.61
N ILE A 40 34.52 -2.92 3.40
CA ILE A 40 33.67 -2.24 4.38
C ILE A 40 33.16 -0.94 3.74
N ALA A 41 31.84 -0.82 3.60
CA ALA A 41 31.19 0.33 2.99
C ALA A 41 30.52 1.21 4.07
N GLU A 42 31.19 2.29 4.47
CA GLU A 42 30.73 3.15 5.55
C GLU A 42 29.79 4.27 5.07
N GLN A 43 28.61 4.40 5.70
CA GLN A 43 27.74 5.58 5.51
C GLN A 43 27.99 6.62 6.60
N THR A 44 28.60 7.74 6.22
CA THR A 44 29.07 8.79 7.14
C THR A 44 28.12 10.00 7.29
N ASP A 45 27.04 10.05 6.51
CA ASP A 45 26.02 11.10 6.63
C ASP A 45 24.98 10.79 7.72
N ASP A 46 24.13 11.77 8.02
CA ASP A 46 23.08 11.66 9.04
C ASP A 46 21.75 11.10 8.49
N ARG A 47 21.69 10.67 7.22
CA ARG A 47 20.46 10.11 6.63
C ARG A 47 20.18 8.73 7.21
N PRO A 48 18.94 8.20 7.12
CA PRO A 48 18.69 6.80 7.44
C PRO A 48 19.67 5.87 6.71
N PHE A 49 19.93 4.69 7.28
CA PHE A 49 20.88 3.76 6.69
C PHE A 49 20.35 3.25 5.33
N ASN A 50 21.20 3.17 4.32
CA ASN A 50 20.83 2.69 2.99
C ASN A 50 21.75 1.56 2.57
N TYR A 51 21.34 0.34 2.92
CA TYR A 51 22.08 -0.90 2.65
C TYR A 51 22.36 -1.07 1.14
N GLY A 52 21.31 -0.95 0.32
CA GLY A 52 21.39 -1.13 -1.13
C GLY A 52 22.38 -0.19 -1.81
N LYS A 53 22.39 1.11 -1.46
CA LYS A 53 23.35 2.07 -1.99
C LYS A 53 24.79 1.71 -1.67
N LEU A 54 25.07 1.28 -0.43
CA LEU A 54 26.41 0.90 -0.01
C LEU A 54 26.91 -0.32 -0.79
N CYS A 55 26.06 -1.33 -0.94
CA CYS A 55 26.32 -2.50 -1.77
C CYS A 55 26.61 -2.12 -3.24
N ASN A 56 25.74 -1.32 -3.84
CA ASN A 56 25.86 -0.88 -5.23
C ASN A 56 27.14 -0.07 -5.48
N VAL A 57 27.51 0.83 -4.57
CA VAL A 57 28.72 1.64 -4.69
C VAL A 57 29.97 0.76 -4.67
N VAL A 58 30.04 -0.24 -3.78
CA VAL A 58 31.18 -1.16 -3.77
C VAL A 58 31.27 -1.94 -5.07
N VAL A 59 30.18 -2.57 -5.51
CA VAL A 59 30.17 -3.35 -6.76
C VAL A 59 30.61 -2.52 -7.98
N LYS A 60 30.23 -1.24 -8.00
CA LYS A 60 30.61 -0.31 -9.06
C LYS A 60 32.09 0.09 -9.05
N GLU A 61 32.72 0.14 -7.88
CA GLU A 61 34.12 0.59 -7.73
C GLU A 61 35.14 -0.56 -7.81
N ILE A 62 34.72 -1.80 -7.52
CA ILE A 62 35.59 -2.98 -7.60
C ILE A 62 35.67 -3.52 -9.04
N GLY A 63 36.82 -4.10 -9.41
CA GLY A 63 37.07 -4.55 -10.78
C GLY A 63 36.36 -5.85 -11.18
N GLU A 64 36.42 -6.15 -12.48
CA GLU A 64 35.84 -7.35 -13.10
C GLU A 64 36.50 -8.67 -12.62
N GLU A 65 37.64 -8.60 -11.92
CA GLU A 65 38.24 -9.77 -11.31
C GLU A 65 37.37 -10.41 -10.21
N TYR A 66 36.45 -9.64 -9.60
CA TYR A 66 35.46 -10.15 -8.65
C TYR A 66 34.24 -10.67 -9.39
N THR A 67 34.09 -11.99 -9.46
CA THR A 67 33.06 -12.64 -10.29
C THR A 67 31.77 -12.90 -9.54
N TYR A 68 31.78 -12.79 -8.21
CA TYR A 68 30.61 -12.97 -7.35
C TYR A 68 30.78 -12.23 -6.01
N PHE A 69 29.65 -11.96 -5.36
CA PHE A 69 29.55 -11.12 -4.18
C PHE A 69 28.93 -11.89 -3.02
N ALA A 70 29.37 -11.60 -1.81
CA ALA A 70 28.68 -11.92 -0.57
C ALA A 70 28.30 -10.61 0.12
N PHE A 71 27.02 -10.21 0.04
CA PHE A 71 26.48 -9.09 0.79
C PHE A 71 26.21 -9.55 2.21
N HIS A 72 26.84 -8.89 3.18
CA HIS A 72 27.02 -9.46 4.49
C HIS A 72 26.78 -8.44 5.61
N ASP A 73 25.86 -8.75 6.51
CA ASP A 73 25.61 -8.00 7.74
C ASP A 73 26.74 -8.20 8.74
N ILE A 74 27.23 -7.12 9.33
CA ILE A 74 28.44 -7.16 10.15
C ILE A 74 28.34 -8.03 11.42
N ASP A 75 27.12 -8.34 11.86
CA ASP A 75 26.81 -9.16 13.03
C ASP A 75 26.49 -10.64 12.69
N MET A 76 26.56 -11.05 11.42
CA MET A 76 26.17 -12.41 10.97
C MET A 76 27.35 -13.38 10.80
N LEU A 77 28.02 -13.77 11.87
CA LEU A 77 29.24 -14.59 11.77
C LEU A 77 28.99 -16.06 11.40
N PRO A 78 29.69 -16.63 10.39
CA PRO A 78 29.58 -18.05 10.08
C PRO A 78 30.24 -18.91 11.17
N ILE A 79 29.49 -19.83 11.78
CA ILE A 79 29.96 -20.65 12.91
C ILE A 79 30.19 -22.13 12.54
N SER A 80 29.75 -22.58 11.37
CA SER A 80 29.95 -23.94 10.86
C SER A 80 30.70 -23.93 9.54
N ASP A 81 31.51 -24.98 9.32
CA ASP A 81 32.17 -25.21 8.03
C ASP A 81 31.20 -25.51 6.88
N ASP A 82 29.94 -25.85 7.21
CA ASP A 82 28.86 -26.06 6.25
C ASP A 82 28.38 -24.76 5.58
N CYS A 83 28.75 -23.59 6.09
CA CYS A 83 28.48 -22.30 5.44
C CYS A 83 29.38 -22.15 4.19
N ASP A 84 28.81 -22.47 3.03
CA ASP A 84 29.55 -22.45 1.76
C ASP A 84 29.54 -21.07 1.12
N TYR A 85 30.73 -20.46 1.07
CA TYR A 85 30.97 -19.18 0.39
C TYR A 85 31.57 -19.37 -1.02
N GLY A 86 31.50 -20.58 -1.57
CA GLY A 86 31.89 -20.86 -2.94
C GLY A 86 31.04 -20.11 -3.97
N TYR A 87 31.46 -20.19 -5.24
CA TYR A 87 30.72 -19.55 -6.33
C TYR A 87 29.30 -20.12 -6.42
N PRO A 88 28.24 -19.28 -6.40
CA PRO A 88 26.87 -19.75 -6.43
C PRO A 88 26.42 -20.10 -7.87
N ASP A 89 25.73 -21.23 -8.06
CA ASP A 89 25.03 -21.56 -9.31
C ASP A 89 23.76 -20.69 -9.52
N SER A 90 23.22 -20.14 -8.42
CA SER A 90 22.07 -19.22 -8.38
C SER A 90 22.14 -18.38 -7.10
N PRO A 91 21.51 -17.20 -7.04
CA PRO A 91 21.50 -16.36 -5.83
C PRO A 91 21.14 -17.18 -4.58
N THR A 92 22.04 -17.20 -3.59
CA THR A 92 21.99 -18.10 -2.44
C THR A 92 21.96 -17.32 -1.14
N HIS A 93 20.98 -17.60 -0.29
CA HIS A 93 20.89 -17.05 1.05
C HIS A 93 21.61 -17.96 2.06
N LEU A 94 22.63 -17.45 2.76
CA LEU A 94 23.42 -18.23 3.72
C LEU A 94 22.93 -18.08 5.17
N ALA A 95 22.20 -17.01 5.50
CA ALA A 95 21.72 -16.74 6.86
C ALA A 95 20.43 -17.53 7.18
N THR A 96 20.39 -18.82 6.84
CA THR A 96 19.22 -19.70 7.06
C THR A 96 19.14 -20.27 8.48
N ASN A 97 20.23 -20.21 9.23
CA ASN A 97 20.35 -20.80 10.56
C ASN A 97 21.15 -19.87 11.50
N VAL A 98 20.47 -18.84 12.03
CA VAL A 98 21.09 -17.77 12.83
C VAL A 98 20.77 -17.95 14.31
N GLU A 99 21.79 -17.90 15.18
CA GLU A 99 21.64 -18.08 16.63
C GLU A 99 20.73 -17.01 17.26
N ALA A 100 20.82 -15.76 16.78
CA ALA A 100 19.95 -14.65 17.20
C ALA A 100 18.45 -14.88 16.88
N HIS A 101 18.14 -15.85 16.00
CA HIS A 101 16.79 -16.23 15.62
C HIS A 101 16.43 -17.67 16.07
N GLU A 102 17.06 -18.15 17.15
CA GLU A 102 16.83 -19.50 17.69
C GLU A 102 17.02 -20.62 16.66
N ASN A 103 17.96 -20.45 15.71
CA ASN A 103 18.22 -21.42 14.64
C ASN A 103 17.02 -21.66 13.71
N LYS A 104 16.22 -20.61 13.49
CA LYS A 104 15.09 -20.58 12.54
C LYS A 104 15.17 -19.33 11.68
N LEU A 105 14.62 -19.41 10.47
CA LEU A 105 14.38 -18.22 9.65
C LEU A 105 13.36 -17.31 10.37
N PRO A 106 13.58 -15.98 10.40
CA PRO A 106 12.61 -15.02 10.94
C PRO A 106 11.24 -15.12 10.26
N TYR A 107 11.24 -15.37 8.95
CA TYR A 107 10.08 -15.65 8.10
C TYR A 107 10.54 -16.41 6.82
N PRO A 108 9.64 -17.13 6.11
CA PRO A 108 10.03 -18.05 5.02
C PRO A 108 10.76 -17.41 3.82
N GLN A 109 10.47 -16.13 3.53
CA GLN A 109 11.09 -15.35 2.45
C GLN A 109 12.23 -14.44 2.95
N TYR A 110 12.77 -14.69 4.15
CA TYR A 110 13.91 -13.94 4.67
C TYR A 110 15.12 -14.15 3.77
N PHE A 111 15.46 -13.11 3.01
CA PHE A 111 16.57 -13.08 2.05
C PHE A 111 17.63 -12.02 2.45
N GLY A 112 17.76 -11.72 3.74
CA GLY A 112 18.72 -10.75 4.27
C GLY A 112 19.85 -11.36 5.08
N GLY A 113 20.73 -10.55 5.65
CA GLY A 113 21.81 -11.03 6.51
C GLY A 113 23.06 -11.45 5.73
N VAL A 114 23.00 -12.56 4.98
CA VAL A 114 24.12 -12.99 4.12
C VAL A 114 23.59 -13.55 2.80
N VAL A 115 23.88 -12.85 1.70
CA VAL A 115 23.43 -13.21 0.35
C VAL A 115 24.63 -13.37 -0.57
N LEU A 116 24.76 -14.53 -1.20
CA LEU A 116 25.71 -14.81 -2.26
C LEU A 116 25.04 -14.67 -3.63
N ILE A 117 25.70 -13.98 -4.55
CA ILE A 117 25.17 -13.78 -5.90
C ILE A 117 26.29 -13.59 -6.91
N SER A 118 26.11 -14.10 -8.13
CA SER A 118 27.07 -13.85 -9.22
C SER A 118 27.03 -12.38 -9.64
N ARG A 119 28.15 -11.87 -10.18
CA ARG A 119 28.17 -10.52 -10.75
C ARG A 119 27.11 -10.36 -11.86
N GLU A 120 27.00 -11.37 -12.71
CA GLU A 120 26.05 -11.39 -13.83
C GLU A 120 24.61 -11.26 -13.34
N ASP A 121 24.19 -12.06 -12.36
CA ASP A 121 22.82 -12.01 -11.81
C ASP A 121 22.54 -10.67 -11.13
N PHE A 122 23.52 -10.14 -10.38
CA PHE A 122 23.36 -8.85 -9.72
C PHE A 122 23.24 -7.70 -10.71
N GLU A 123 24.03 -7.70 -11.79
CA GLU A 123 23.97 -6.70 -12.85
C GLU A 123 22.68 -6.84 -13.68
N ASN A 124 22.24 -8.07 -13.99
CA ASN A 124 20.98 -8.35 -14.68
C ASN A 124 19.77 -7.89 -13.88
N ALA A 125 19.81 -8.05 -12.55
CA ALA A 125 18.79 -7.53 -11.67
C ALA A 125 18.78 -6.00 -11.60
N ASN A 126 19.84 -5.31 -12.03
CA ASN A 126 20.10 -3.88 -11.81
C ASN A 126 20.41 -3.53 -10.33
N GLY A 127 21.17 -4.39 -9.65
CA GLY A 127 21.66 -4.19 -8.29
C GLY A 127 20.57 -4.09 -7.22
N TYR A 128 20.88 -3.59 -6.02
CA TYR A 128 19.85 -3.27 -5.02
C TYR A 128 19.10 -1.99 -5.40
N SER A 129 17.84 -1.85 -4.97
CA SER A 129 17.15 -0.56 -5.08
C SER A 129 17.82 0.49 -4.18
N ASN A 130 17.95 1.70 -4.71
CA ASN A 130 18.50 2.84 -3.99
C ASN A 130 17.44 3.55 -3.14
N GLU A 131 16.16 3.18 -3.26
CA GLU A 131 15.04 3.92 -2.68
C GLU A 131 14.71 3.52 -1.23
N TYR A 132 15.20 2.35 -0.78
CA TYR A 132 14.99 1.90 0.60
C TYR A 132 15.94 2.61 1.57
N TRP A 133 15.34 3.28 2.55
CA TRP A 133 16.01 4.04 3.60
C TRP A 133 15.46 3.59 4.96
N GLY A 134 16.34 3.18 5.88
CA GLY A 134 15.90 2.58 7.15
C GLY A 134 15.90 1.05 7.09
N TYR A 135 14.98 0.42 7.81
CA TYR A 135 14.94 -1.04 7.92
C TYR A 135 13.97 -1.67 6.91
N GLY A 136 14.46 -2.56 6.06
CA GLY A 136 13.68 -3.58 5.35
C GLY A 136 13.27 -3.25 3.91
N PHE A 137 12.90 -4.33 3.20
CA PHE A 137 12.42 -4.45 1.81
C PHE A 137 13.48 -4.47 0.69
N GLU A 138 14.71 -4.03 0.92
CA GLU A 138 15.78 -4.01 -0.09
C GLU A 138 16.16 -5.41 -0.60
N ASP A 139 16.22 -6.39 0.30
CA ASP A 139 16.58 -7.77 -0.01
C ASP A 139 15.45 -8.50 -0.74
N LEU A 140 14.19 -8.24 -0.34
CA LEU A 140 13.01 -8.80 -0.98
C LEU A 140 12.83 -8.25 -2.39
N ASP A 141 12.99 -6.93 -2.60
CA ASP A 141 12.95 -6.32 -3.92
C ASP A 141 14.00 -6.93 -4.87
N LEU A 142 15.25 -7.11 -4.39
CA LEU A 142 16.28 -7.78 -5.17
C LEU A 142 15.88 -9.22 -5.51
N LEU A 143 15.39 -9.99 -4.54
CA LEU A 143 14.93 -11.36 -4.76
C LEU A 143 13.82 -11.43 -5.81
N TYR A 144 12.82 -10.54 -5.74
CA TYR A 144 11.73 -10.50 -6.71
C TYR A 144 12.19 -10.15 -8.12
N ARG A 145 13.16 -9.23 -8.26
CA ARG A 145 13.73 -8.90 -9.57
C ARG A 145 14.53 -10.06 -10.15
N LEU A 146 15.28 -10.79 -9.32
CA LEU A 146 16.00 -12.00 -9.72
C LEU A 146 15.07 -13.13 -10.19
N GLN A 147 13.96 -13.34 -9.48
CA GLN A 147 12.93 -14.31 -9.87
C GLN A 147 12.25 -13.98 -11.20
N ARG A 148 12.18 -12.69 -11.57
CA ARG A 148 11.59 -12.23 -12.85
C ARG A 148 12.58 -12.23 -14.01
N SER A 149 13.87 -12.03 -13.76
CA SER A 149 14.90 -12.07 -14.81
C SER A 149 15.18 -13.50 -15.30
N ASP A 150 15.01 -14.49 -14.44
CA ASP A 150 15.07 -15.92 -14.80
C ASP A 150 13.73 -16.39 -15.42
N GLN A 151 13.47 -16.00 -16.67
CA GLN A 151 12.54 -16.76 -17.52
C GLN A 151 13.18 -18.10 -17.92
N ASN A 152 13.28 -19.04 -16.97
CA ASN A 152 13.29 -20.49 -17.21
C ASN A 152 12.81 -21.21 -15.94
N GLU A 153 11.89 -22.15 -16.14
CA GLU A 153 11.20 -22.97 -15.14
C GLU A 153 12.03 -23.37 -13.91
N VAL A 154 11.58 -22.96 -12.71
CA VAL A 154 11.84 -23.74 -11.50
C VAL A 154 10.93 -24.97 -11.54
N VAL A 155 11.46 -26.07 -12.06
CA VAL A 155 10.82 -27.39 -11.99
C VAL A 155 10.68 -27.81 -10.52
N ARG A 156 9.43 -27.86 -10.03
CA ARG A 156 9.08 -28.59 -8.80
C ARG A 156 8.34 -29.87 -9.15
N GLU A 157 9.04 -31.00 -9.12
CA GLU A 157 8.47 -32.31 -9.43
C GLU A 157 7.73 -32.93 -8.23
N SER A 158 6.40 -32.95 -8.37
CA SER A 158 5.45 -33.99 -7.94
C SER A 158 5.02 -34.16 -6.47
N ARG A 159 3.71 -33.92 -6.27
CA ARG A 159 2.64 -34.79 -5.71
C ARG A 159 1.34 -34.03 -6.04
N ARG A 160 0.30 -34.54 -6.72
CA ARG A 160 -0.29 -35.88 -6.76
C ARG A 160 -1.30 -35.89 -7.92
N ASN A 161 -1.35 -36.99 -8.68
CA ASN A 161 -2.55 -37.40 -9.40
C ASN A 161 -3.70 -37.60 -8.41
N GLN A 162 -4.80 -36.85 -8.54
CA GLN A 162 -6.14 -37.35 -8.22
C GLN A 162 -7.14 -36.84 -9.26
N LYS A 163 -7.93 -37.78 -9.78
CA LYS A 163 -9.02 -37.56 -10.75
C LYS A 163 -9.97 -36.47 -10.23
N GLU A 164 -10.20 -35.45 -11.05
CA GLU A 164 -11.22 -34.42 -10.83
C GLU A 164 -12.60 -35.07 -10.66
N LYS A 165 -13.14 -34.94 -9.46
CA LYS A 165 -14.59 -34.85 -9.27
C LYS A 165 -14.95 -33.40 -9.56
N ILE A 166 -15.99 -33.16 -10.34
CA ILE A 166 -16.61 -31.83 -10.46
C ILE A 166 -17.05 -31.43 -9.05
N GLN A 167 -16.29 -30.56 -8.40
CA GLN A 167 -16.59 -29.99 -7.10
C GLN A 167 -17.40 -28.72 -7.36
N THR A 168 -18.60 -28.64 -6.79
CA THR A 168 -19.44 -27.45 -6.85
C THR A 168 -18.96 -26.47 -5.78
N HIS A 169 -18.53 -25.29 -6.18
CA HIS A 169 -18.06 -24.22 -5.29
C HIS A 169 -19.19 -23.24 -4.97
N LYS A 170 -19.18 -22.68 -3.75
CA LYS A 170 -20.14 -21.68 -3.29
C LYS A 170 -19.40 -20.43 -2.83
N LEU A 171 -19.67 -19.32 -3.52
CA LEU A 171 -19.08 -18.02 -3.26
C LEU A 171 -19.72 -17.34 -2.04
N GLY A 172 -18.90 -16.79 -1.14
CA GLY A 172 -19.34 -15.82 -0.13
C GLY A 172 -18.87 -14.42 -0.47
N ILE A 173 -19.80 -13.50 -0.78
CA ILE A 173 -19.48 -12.08 -1.01
C ILE A 173 -19.65 -11.34 0.30
N ILE A 174 -18.57 -10.79 0.85
CA ILE A 174 -18.55 -10.21 2.18
C ILE A 174 -18.37 -8.70 2.06
N VAL A 175 -19.35 -7.95 2.57
CA VAL A 175 -19.40 -6.50 2.44
C VAL A 175 -19.38 -5.86 3.82
N PRO A 176 -18.32 -5.12 4.18
CA PRO A 176 -18.26 -4.37 5.42
C PRO A 176 -19.13 -3.12 5.26
N TYR A 177 -20.00 -2.85 6.23
CA TYR A 177 -21.05 -1.85 6.06
C TYR A 177 -21.25 -1.00 7.32
N ARG A 178 -21.53 0.29 7.13
CA ARG A 178 -22.08 1.19 8.15
C ARG A 178 -22.68 2.42 7.47
N ASP A 179 -23.94 2.74 7.78
CA ASP A 179 -24.59 4.00 7.40
C ASP A 179 -24.56 4.38 5.90
N ARG A 180 -24.49 3.41 4.97
CA ARG A 180 -24.49 3.66 3.49
C ARG A 180 -25.66 3.00 2.74
N PRO A 181 -26.93 3.21 3.14
CA PRO A 181 -28.06 2.40 2.65
C PRO A 181 -28.31 2.53 1.14
N GLN A 182 -27.97 3.67 0.55
CA GLN A 182 -28.12 3.88 -0.89
C GLN A 182 -27.11 3.06 -1.70
N GLN A 183 -25.83 3.09 -1.29
CA GLN A 183 -24.78 2.29 -1.91
C GLN A 183 -25.09 0.80 -1.76
N LEU A 184 -25.52 0.37 -0.58
CA LEU A 184 -25.91 -1.01 -0.33
C LEU A 184 -27.03 -1.47 -1.25
N LYS A 185 -28.06 -0.64 -1.44
CA LYS A 185 -29.16 -0.95 -2.35
C LYS A 185 -28.69 -1.07 -3.80
N ARG A 186 -27.85 -0.13 -4.25
CA ARG A 186 -27.28 -0.14 -5.60
C ARG A 186 -26.41 -1.39 -5.81
N PHE A 187 -25.57 -1.72 -4.83
CA PHE A 187 -24.72 -2.89 -4.81
C PHE A 187 -25.52 -4.18 -4.93
N ILE A 188 -26.51 -4.41 -4.05
CA ILE A 188 -27.34 -5.62 -4.09
C ILE A 188 -28.02 -5.76 -5.46
N SER A 189 -28.68 -4.70 -5.93
CA SER A 189 -29.37 -4.72 -7.22
C SER A 189 -28.42 -5.03 -8.38
N HIS A 190 -27.22 -4.45 -8.37
CA HIS A 190 -26.24 -4.67 -9.42
C HIS A 190 -25.66 -6.08 -9.38
N MET A 191 -25.30 -6.58 -8.20
CA MET A 191 -24.72 -7.92 -8.04
C MET A 191 -25.72 -9.03 -8.38
N GLU A 192 -27.01 -8.86 -8.05
CA GLU A 192 -28.08 -9.79 -8.46
C GLU A 192 -28.23 -9.87 -9.99
N ASP A 193 -28.10 -8.74 -10.67
CA ASP A 193 -28.14 -8.68 -12.14
C ASP A 193 -26.85 -9.19 -12.78
N TYR A 194 -25.70 -8.99 -12.13
CA TYR A 194 -24.38 -9.33 -12.65
C TYR A 194 -24.05 -10.82 -12.49
N LEU A 195 -24.30 -11.41 -11.31
CA LEU A 195 -23.97 -12.80 -11.00
C LEU A 195 -25.15 -13.73 -11.27
N LYS A 196 -25.12 -14.43 -12.41
CA LYS A 196 -26.21 -15.34 -12.84
C LYS A 196 -25.84 -16.82 -12.84
N ASP A 197 -24.57 -17.13 -13.06
CA ASP A 197 -24.10 -18.50 -13.32
C ASP A 197 -23.22 -19.09 -12.21
N ILE A 198 -23.19 -18.44 -11.04
CA ILE A 198 -22.39 -18.82 -9.86
C ILE A 198 -23.32 -19.02 -8.67
N GLU A 199 -23.12 -20.07 -7.88
CA GLU A 199 -23.82 -20.22 -6.60
C GLU A 199 -23.13 -19.30 -5.57
N TYR A 200 -23.84 -18.26 -5.11
CA TYR A 200 -23.29 -17.27 -4.18
C TYR A 200 -24.25 -16.90 -3.05
N GLU A 201 -23.71 -16.29 -2.01
CA GLU A 201 -24.47 -15.66 -0.93
C GLU A 201 -23.77 -14.35 -0.51
N ILE A 202 -24.55 -13.29 -0.27
CA ILE A 202 -24.03 -11.97 0.11
C ILE A 202 -24.19 -11.78 1.63
N PHE A 203 -23.09 -11.46 2.30
CA PHE A 203 -22.99 -11.21 3.74
C PHE A 203 -22.71 -9.74 3.99
N ILE A 204 -23.75 -9.00 4.36
CA ILE A 204 -23.60 -7.60 4.79
C ILE A 204 -23.26 -7.58 6.28
N VAL A 205 -22.08 -7.08 6.61
CA VAL A 205 -21.57 -7.05 8.00
C VAL A 205 -21.60 -5.61 8.50
N GLU A 206 -22.59 -5.30 9.34
CA GLU A 206 -22.83 -3.94 9.83
C GLU A 206 -22.09 -3.64 11.14
N GLN A 207 -21.34 -2.53 11.19
CA GLN A 207 -20.80 -1.99 12.44
C GLN A 207 -21.80 -1.04 13.10
N SER A 208 -22.34 -1.44 14.26
CA SER A 208 -23.38 -0.71 14.99
C SER A 208 -22.89 0.08 16.21
N ASP A 209 -21.59 0.05 16.51
CA ASP A 209 -21.01 0.85 17.59
C ASP A 209 -20.52 2.23 17.11
N ALA A 210 -20.34 3.14 18.05
CA ALA A 210 -19.88 4.50 17.79
C ALA A 210 -18.35 4.62 17.61
N LYS A 211 -17.62 3.50 17.51
CA LYS A 211 -16.16 3.54 17.31
C LYS A 211 -15.84 3.90 15.86
N PRO A 212 -14.59 4.28 15.53
CA PRO A 212 -14.18 4.37 14.13
C PRO A 212 -14.49 3.08 13.36
N PHE A 213 -14.72 3.19 12.06
CA PHE A 213 -15.02 2.02 11.23
C PHE A 213 -13.84 1.05 11.26
N ASN A 214 -14.08 -0.26 11.35
CA ASN A 214 -13.03 -1.27 11.33
C ASN A 214 -13.33 -2.28 10.23
N ARG A 215 -12.90 -1.94 9.02
CA ARG A 215 -13.15 -2.70 7.80
C ARG A 215 -12.63 -4.14 7.92
N GLY A 216 -11.34 -4.31 8.22
CA GLY A 216 -10.73 -5.64 8.35
C GLY A 216 -11.45 -6.55 9.36
N LYS A 217 -11.87 -6.01 10.50
CA LYS A 217 -12.63 -6.76 11.50
C LYS A 217 -14.01 -7.20 11.02
N LEU A 218 -14.71 -6.35 10.27
CA LEU A 218 -16.01 -6.69 9.68
C LEU A 218 -15.85 -7.80 8.64
N LEU A 219 -14.83 -7.69 7.78
CA LEU A 219 -14.49 -8.71 6.79
C LEU A 219 -14.17 -10.07 7.44
N ASN A 220 -13.39 -10.08 8.53
CA ASN A 220 -13.12 -11.30 9.31
C ASN A 220 -14.39 -11.95 9.89
N VAL A 221 -15.33 -11.14 10.40
CA VAL A 221 -16.62 -11.62 10.93
C VAL A 221 -17.48 -12.20 9.79
N GLY A 222 -17.49 -11.53 8.65
CA GLY A 222 -18.18 -11.99 7.45
C GLY A 222 -17.62 -13.31 6.94
N TYR A 223 -16.30 -13.47 6.90
CA TYR A 223 -15.63 -14.72 6.51
C TYR A 223 -16.11 -15.91 7.37
N LYS A 224 -16.18 -15.71 8.68
CA LYS A 224 -16.68 -16.75 9.59
C LYS A 224 -18.14 -17.11 9.29
N SER A 225 -19.01 -16.11 9.13
CA SER A 225 -20.42 -16.32 8.81
C SER A 225 -20.61 -17.02 7.47
N ALA A 226 -19.82 -16.66 6.47
CA ALA A 226 -19.83 -17.28 5.15
C ALA A 226 -19.34 -18.74 5.20
N CYS A 227 -18.29 -19.03 5.98
CA CYS A 227 -17.84 -20.40 6.24
C CYS A 227 -18.95 -21.27 6.87
N ASP A 228 -19.69 -20.72 7.84
CA ASP A 228 -20.78 -21.42 8.53
C ASP A 228 -21.97 -21.71 7.58
N ASN A 229 -22.13 -20.91 6.53
CA ASN A 229 -23.14 -21.09 5.46
C ASN A 229 -22.63 -21.91 4.27
N GLY A 230 -21.48 -22.57 4.42
CA GLY A 230 -20.95 -23.53 3.44
C GLY A 230 -20.24 -22.91 2.24
N CYS A 231 -19.92 -21.61 2.26
CA CYS A 231 -19.05 -21.00 1.26
C CYS A 231 -17.62 -21.54 1.39
N ASP A 232 -16.96 -21.76 0.26
CA ASP A 232 -15.60 -22.33 0.17
C ASP A 232 -14.58 -21.41 -0.52
N TYR A 233 -15.04 -20.32 -1.12
CA TYR A 233 -14.23 -19.19 -1.53
C TYR A 233 -14.99 -17.87 -1.32
N PHE A 234 -14.24 -16.79 -1.18
CA PHE A 234 -14.75 -15.52 -0.66
C PHE A 234 -14.28 -14.36 -1.51
N VAL A 235 -15.17 -13.39 -1.71
CA VAL A 235 -14.81 -12.08 -2.24
C VAL A 235 -15.09 -11.04 -1.17
N PHE A 236 -14.05 -10.36 -0.70
CA PHE A 236 -14.15 -9.22 0.19
C PHE A 236 -14.38 -7.99 -0.67
N HIS A 237 -15.48 -7.29 -0.45
CA HIS A 237 -15.99 -6.32 -1.42
C HIS A 237 -16.41 -5.02 -0.75
N ASP A 238 -15.89 -3.89 -1.22
CA ASP A 238 -16.38 -2.58 -0.81
C ASP A 238 -17.76 -2.28 -1.42
N VAL A 239 -18.68 -1.75 -0.62
CA VAL A 239 -20.09 -1.58 -1.02
C VAL A 239 -20.29 -0.59 -2.19
N ASP A 240 -19.32 0.27 -2.47
CA ASP A 240 -19.35 1.29 -3.51
C ASP A 240 -18.63 0.89 -4.81
N MET A 241 -18.00 -0.28 -4.85
CA MET A 241 -17.40 -0.82 -6.08
C MET A 241 -18.41 -1.70 -6.81
N LEU A 242 -18.52 -1.57 -8.13
CA LEU A 242 -19.47 -2.35 -8.94
C LEU A 242 -18.73 -2.98 -10.12
N PRO A 243 -18.83 -4.30 -10.33
CA PRO A 243 -18.12 -4.97 -11.42
C PRO A 243 -18.76 -4.70 -12.78
N GLU A 244 -17.93 -4.53 -13.81
CA GLU A 244 -18.39 -4.43 -15.22
C GLU A 244 -17.92 -5.62 -16.07
N ASN A 245 -16.64 -6.00 -15.98
CA ASN A 245 -16.04 -7.11 -16.74
C ASN A 245 -15.05 -7.91 -15.88
N VAL A 246 -15.49 -8.30 -14.68
CA VAL A 246 -14.71 -9.02 -13.67
C VAL A 246 -15.23 -10.45 -13.51
N ASP A 247 -14.33 -11.43 -13.48
CA ASP A 247 -14.67 -12.84 -13.24
C ASP A 247 -14.69 -13.15 -11.73
N TYR A 248 -15.85 -13.64 -11.25
CA TYR A 248 -16.08 -14.05 -9.86
C TYR A 248 -16.05 -15.58 -9.69
N SER A 249 -15.68 -16.31 -10.73
CA SER A 249 -15.54 -17.76 -10.69
C SER A 249 -14.43 -18.18 -9.73
N TYR A 250 -14.55 -19.40 -9.20
CA TYR A 250 -13.57 -19.95 -8.28
C TYR A 250 -12.15 -19.89 -8.87
N SER A 251 -11.21 -19.37 -8.08
CA SER A 251 -9.77 -19.44 -8.31
C SER A 251 -9.13 -20.22 -7.18
N ASP A 252 -8.09 -21.02 -7.49
CA ASP A 252 -7.27 -21.72 -6.49
C ASP A 252 -6.14 -20.85 -5.92
N LYS A 253 -6.12 -19.56 -6.30
CA LYS A 253 -5.15 -18.55 -5.86
C LYS A 253 -5.87 -17.27 -5.44
N PRO A 254 -5.32 -16.49 -4.49
CA PRO A 254 -5.85 -15.18 -4.20
C PRO A 254 -5.78 -14.24 -5.41
N LEU A 255 -6.82 -13.43 -5.59
CA LEU A 255 -6.93 -12.46 -6.68
C LEU A 255 -7.20 -11.06 -6.14
N HIS A 256 -6.65 -10.07 -6.82
CA HIS A 256 -7.12 -8.69 -6.73
C HIS A 256 -8.06 -8.44 -7.90
N LEU A 257 -9.34 -8.15 -7.61
CA LEU A 257 -10.36 -7.99 -8.64
C LEU A 257 -10.58 -6.52 -9.04
N ALA A 258 -10.09 -5.57 -8.24
CA ALA A 258 -10.22 -4.14 -8.47
C ALA A 258 -8.99 -3.56 -9.21
N THR A 259 -8.63 -4.15 -10.35
CA THR A 259 -7.39 -3.82 -11.09
C THR A 259 -7.50 -2.67 -12.08
N HIS A 260 -8.72 -2.31 -12.51
CA HIS A 260 -8.98 -1.25 -13.49
C HIS A 260 -10.13 -0.40 -12.98
N LEU A 261 -9.80 0.60 -12.17
CA LEU A 261 -10.82 1.45 -11.59
C LEU A 261 -11.46 2.37 -12.65
N GLN A 262 -10.74 2.76 -13.74
CA GLN A 262 -11.26 3.53 -14.92
C GLN A 262 -10.42 3.39 -16.22
N GLU A 263 -10.99 3.77 -17.38
CA GLU A 263 -10.39 3.76 -18.75
C GLU A 263 -9.12 4.61 -18.96
N HIS A 264 -8.72 5.42 -17.97
CA HIS A 264 -7.57 6.32 -18.03
C HIS A 264 -6.62 6.26 -16.82
N ASP A 265 -6.81 5.31 -15.90
CA ASP A 265 -5.79 5.01 -14.90
C ASP A 265 -4.71 4.14 -15.53
N TYR A 266 -3.46 4.60 -15.42
CA TYR A 266 -2.30 3.76 -15.68
C TYR A 266 -2.37 2.51 -14.78
N GLU A 267 -1.89 1.37 -15.28
CA GLU A 267 -1.91 0.07 -14.60
C GLU A 267 -1.54 0.19 -13.12
N THR A 268 -2.52 0.13 -12.22
CA THR A 268 -2.27 -0.16 -10.81
C THR A 268 -1.81 -1.60 -10.75
N THR A 269 -0.52 -1.83 -10.52
CA THR A 269 -0.05 -3.21 -10.36
C THR A 269 -0.59 -3.75 -9.04
N PHE A 270 -0.76 -5.08 -8.98
CA PHE A 270 -1.20 -5.79 -7.78
C PHE A 270 -0.44 -5.40 -6.49
N PHE A 271 0.80 -4.91 -6.62
CA PHE A 271 1.66 -4.51 -5.51
C PHE A 271 1.54 -3.02 -5.14
N ASP A 272 0.92 -2.20 -5.97
CA ASP A 272 0.70 -0.77 -5.71
C ASP A 272 -0.62 -0.54 -4.96
N TYR A 273 -1.60 -1.46 -5.10
CA TYR A 273 -2.91 -1.38 -4.45
C TYR A 273 -3.56 -2.77 -4.34
N PHE A 274 -3.68 -3.30 -3.12
CA PHE A 274 -4.37 -4.57 -2.83
C PHE A 274 -5.69 -4.37 -2.06
N GLY A 275 -6.33 -3.22 -2.28
CA GLY A 275 -7.59 -2.84 -1.62
C GLY A 275 -8.83 -2.96 -2.51
N GLY A 276 -9.99 -2.64 -1.94
CA GLY A 276 -11.26 -2.58 -2.67
C GLY A 276 -11.96 -3.93 -2.81
N VAL A 277 -11.52 -4.76 -3.76
CA VAL A 277 -12.13 -6.08 -4.03
C VAL A 277 -11.06 -7.16 -4.19
N THR A 278 -11.05 -8.13 -3.28
CA THR A 278 -10.10 -9.26 -3.29
C THR A 278 -10.81 -10.60 -3.14
N MET A 279 -10.28 -11.64 -3.79
CA MET A 279 -10.78 -13.01 -3.74
C MET A 279 -9.79 -13.91 -3.01
N PHE A 280 -10.30 -14.81 -2.17
CA PHE A 280 -9.51 -15.82 -1.48
C PHE A 280 -10.24 -17.16 -1.39
N THR A 281 -9.50 -18.26 -1.46
CA THR A 281 -10.03 -19.56 -1.01
C THR A 281 -10.16 -19.59 0.51
N LYS A 282 -10.97 -20.52 1.02
CA LYS A 282 -11.10 -20.75 2.46
C LYS A 282 -9.77 -21.04 3.14
N GLU A 283 -8.94 -21.86 2.52
CA GLU A 283 -7.67 -22.29 3.11
C GLU A 283 -6.62 -21.18 3.03
N ASP A 284 -6.60 -20.39 1.95
CA ASP A 284 -5.67 -19.26 1.81
C ASP A 284 -5.94 -18.18 2.84
N PHE A 285 -7.21 -17.74 2.95
CA PHE A 285 -7.58 -16.70 3.91
C PHE A 285 -7.31 -17.13 5.36
N LYS A 286 -7.47 -18.43 5.64
CA LYS A 286 -7.13 -19.01 6.94
C LYS A 286 -5.63 -19.07 7.17
N THR A 287 -4.85 -19.37 6.14
CA THR A 287 -3.38 -19.46 6.20
C THR A 287 -2.78 -18.11 6.58
N ILE A 288 -3.29 -17.01 5.99
CA ILE A 288 -2.84 -15.64 6.29
C ILE A 288 -3.40 -15.07 7.60
N ASN A 289 -4.21 -15.85 8.32
CA ASN A 289 -4.90 -15.43 9.55
C ASN A 289 -5.79 -14.17 9.36
N GLY A 290 -6.43 -14.06 8.19
CA GLY A 290 -7.33 -12.97 7.82
C GLY A 290 -6.74 -11.55 7.93
N PHE A 291 -7.62 -10.55 7.96
CA PHE A 291 -7.24 -9.14 8.16
C PHE A 291 -6.79 -8.88 9.61
N SER A 292 -5.96 -7.86 9.84
CA SER A 292 -5.76 -7.30 11.18
C SER A 292 -7.06 -6.69 11.74
N ASN A 293 -7.29 -6.89 13.04
CA ASN A 293 -8.41 -6.28 13.77
C ASN A 293 -8.04 -4.94 14.44
N GLU A 294 -6.78 -4.51 14.31
CA GLU A 294 -6.23 -3.37 15.04
C GLU A 294 -6.35 -2.05 14.28
N TYR A 295 -6.73 -2.08 12.99
CA TYR A 295 -6.94 -0.88 12.19
C TYR A 295 -8.34 -0.30 12.44
N TRP A 296 -8.38 0.89 13.05
CA TRP A 296 -9.59 1.65 13.34
C TRP A 296 -9.53 2.97 12.56
N GLY A 297 -10.41 3.14 11.58
CA GLY A 297 -10.30 4.19 10.56
C GLY A 297 -10.09 3.57 9.17
N TRP A 298 -9.64 4.38 8.21
CA TRP A 298 -9.34 3.94 6.85
C TRP A 298 -7.84 3.82 6.64
N GLY A 299 -7.39 2.77 5.93
CA GLY A 299 -6.02 2.62 5.47
C GLY A 299 -5.19 1.58 6.23
N PHE A 300 -4.15 1.10 5.54
CA PHE A 300 -3.17 0.09 5.97
C PHE A 300 -3.68 -1.33 6.22
N GLU A 301 -4.99 -1.58 6.29
CA GLU A 301 -5.49 -2.94 6.49
C GLU A 301 -5.36 -3.83 5.25
N ASP A 302 -5.46 -3.24 4.06
CA ASP A 302 -5.25 -3.93 2.79
C ASP A 302 -3.76 -4.18 2.52
N ASP A 303 -2.88 -3.25 2.94
CA ASP A 303 -1.43 -3.43 2.88
C ASP A 303 -0.97 -4.53 3.84
N ASP A 304 -1.50 -4.55 5.07
CA ASP A 304 -1.27 -5.63 6.05
C ASP A 304 -1.77 -6.98 5.51
N LEU A 305 -2.92 -7.01 4.82
CA LEU A 305 -3.43 -8.21 4.17
C LEU A 305 -2.47 -8.71 3.07
N LEU A 306 -2.01 -7.82 2.19
CA LEU A 306 -1.03 -8.14 1.15
C LEU A 306 0.26 -8.70 1.77
N VAL A 307 0.77 -8.04 2.81
CA VAL A 307 1.96 -8.49 3.53
C VAL A 307 1.76 -9.88 4.11
N ARG A 308 0.60 -10.20 4.69
CA ARG A 308 0.32 -11.54 5.21
C ARG A 308 0.24 -12.60 4.11
N CYS A 309 -0.33 -12.25 2.95
CA CYS A 309 -0.35 -13.11 1.77
C CYS A 309 1.06 -13.47 1.32
N ILE A 310 1.91 -12.45 1.22
CA ILE A 310 3.33 -12.60 0.87
C ILE A 310 4.06 -13.44 1.92
N GLN A 311 3.91 -13.14 3.22
CA GLN A 311 4.56 -13.85 4.32
C GLN A 311 4.16 -15.34 4.40
N SER A 312 2.96 -15.67 3.95
CA SER A 312 2.40 -17.03 4.00
C SER A 312 2.72 -17.88 2.77
N ASP A 313 3.59 -17.43 1.87
CA ASP A 313 3.94 -18.11 0.61
C ASP A 313 2.71 -18.41 -0.28
N LEU A 314 1.65 -17.59 -0.21
CA LEU A 314 0.53 -17.76 -1.12
C LEU A 314 0.93 -17.35 -2.53
N GLU A 315 0.69 -18.23 -3.51
CA GLU A 315 0.90 -17.92 -4.91
C GLU A 315 -0.23 -16.98 -5.37
N LEU A 316 0.08 -15.70 -5.55
CA LEU A 316 -0.86 -14.67 -5.97
C LEU A 316 -0.93 -14.65 -7.49
N ASP A 317 -2.14 -14.64 -8.05
CA ASP A 317 -2.30 -14.53 -9.48
C ASP A 317 -2.33 -13.03 -9.86
N THR A 318 -1.24 -12.62 -10.52
CA THR A 318 -0.96 -11.24 -10.92
C THR A 318 -1.21 -10.99 -12.40
N GLU A 319 -1.88 -11.89 -13.13
CA GLU A 319 -2.14 -11.68 -14.55
C GLU A 319 -3.13 -10.52 -14.76
N THR A 320 -2.60 -9.37 -15.19
CA THR A 320 -3.37 -8.29 -15.79
C THR A 320 -4.04 -8.83 -17.05
N THR A 321 -5.36 -8.74 -17.15
CA THR A 321 -6.11 -9.13 -18.34
C THR A 321 -5.61 -8.34 -19.55
N ARG A 322 -4.84 -9.02 -20.41
CA ARG A 322 -4.13 -8.48 -21.59
C ARG A 322 -4.93 -7.46 -22.41
N LEU A 323 -4.36 -6.27 -22.58
CA LEU A 323 -4.49 -5.47 -23.80
C LEU A 323 -3.09 -5.01 -24.24
N ASP A 324 -2.71 -5.43 -25.44
CA ASP A 324 -1.41 -5.15 -26.06
C ASP A 324 -1.22 -3.66 -26.38
N ASP A 325 0.05 -3.24 -26.38
CA ASP A 325 0.66 -1.97 -26.82
C ASP A 325 0.70 -0.83 -25.79
N ILE A 326 1.91 -0.54 -25.26
CA ILE A 326 2.56 0.80 -25.26
C ILE A 326 4.03 0.69 -24.79
N LYS A 327 4.89 1.54 -25.37
CA LYS A 327 6.34 1.66 -25.17
C LYS A 327 6.71 2.76 -24.18
N GLU A 328 7.82 2.51 -23.46
CA GLU A 328 8.70 3.43 -22.72
C GLU A 328 8.08 4.28 -21.58
N PHE A 329 8.52 4.02 -20.35
CA PHE A 329 8.32 4.91 -19.21
C PHE A 329 9.62 5.66 -18.87
N HIS A 330 9.50 6.99 -18.74
CA HIS A 330 10.48 7.82 -18.04
C HIS A 330 10.04 7.92 -16.57
N ALA A 331 10.90 7.48 -15.65
CA ALA A 331 10.68 7.60 -14.21
C ALA A 331 10.90 9.05 -13.73
N PHE A 332 9.94 9.59 -12.99
CA PHE A 332 10.11 10.86 -12.27
C PHE A 332 10.32 10.61 -10.79
N LYS A 333 11.26 11.37 -10.24
CA LYS A 333 11.74 11.35 -8.86
C LYS A 333 10.76 12.12 -7.97
N PHE A 334 10.26 11.50 -6.90
CA PHE A 334 9.39 12.14 -5.91
C PHE A 334 10.24 12.84 -4.83
N ASP A 335 10.49 14.14 -5.04
CA ASP A 335 10.70 15.09 -3.95
C ASP A 335 9.54 16.10 -4.00
N GLY A 336 8.99 16.53 -2.87
CA GLY A 336 7.88 17.49 -2.82
C GLY A 336 8.19 18.82 -3.54
N GLU A 337 9.44 19.08 -3.93
CA GLU A 337 9.80 20.20 -4.79
C GLU A 337 9.29 20.05 -6.23
N ALA A 338 9.16 18.83 -6.77
CA ALA A 338 8.69 18.60 -8.13
C ALA A 338 7.23 19.04 -8.32
N HIS A 339 6.34 18.66 -7.40
CA HIS A 339 4.95 19.11 -7.41
C HIS A 339 4.83 20.62 -7.21
N LEU A 340 5.63 21.23 -6.33
CA LEU A 340 5.65 22.69 -6.17
C LEU A 340 6.08 23.42 -7.46
N LYS A 341 7.09 22.89 -8.16
CA LYS A 341 7.60 23.44 -9.43
C LYS A 341 6.57 23.35 -10.56
N GLU A 342 5.64 22.41 -10.49
CA GLU A 342 4.57 22.26 -11.48
C GLU A 342 3.29 22.99 -11.09
N PHE A 343 2.89 22.92 -9.83
CA PHE A 343 1.68 23.49 -9.28
C PHE A 343 1.67 25.02 -9.37
N ILE A 344 2.73 25.67 -8.87
CA ILE A 344 2.80 27.13 -8.77
C ILE A 344 2.64 27.79 -10.16
N PRO A 345 3.39 27.39 -11.21
CA PRO A 345 3.23 28.02 -12.52
C PRO A 345 1.89 27.74 -13.19
N ARG A 346 1.32 26.53 -13.02
CA ARG A 346 0.07 26.15 -13.68
C ARG A 346 -1.14 26.81 -13.03
N VAL A 347 -1.28 26.70 -11.71
CA VAL A 347 -2.36 27.35 -10.97
C VAL A 347 -2.23 28.87 -11.06
N GLY A 348 -1.02 29.41 -10.93
CA GLY A 348 -0.77 30.85 -11.07
C GLY A 348 -1.21 31.39 -12.43
N LYS A 349 -0.81 30.72 -13.53
CA LYS A 349 -1.24 31.09 -14.88
C LYS A 349 -2.76 31.01 -15.06
N TYR A 350 -3.40 30.03 -14.44
CA TYR A 350 -4.85 29.88 -14.48
C TYR A 350 -5.56 31.05 -13.78
N LEU A 351 -5.13 31.40 -12.56
CA LEU A 351 -5.67 32.51 -11.78
C LEU A 351 -5.45 33.87 -12.47
N GLU A 352 -4.26 34.08 -13.04
CA GLU A 352 -3.95 35.27 -13.85
C GLU A 352 -4.87 35.38 -15.06
N GLY A 353 -5.14 34.25 -15.74
CA GLY A 353 -6.08 34.18 -16.86
C GLY A 353 -7.51 34.58 -16.47
N GLN A 354 -7.90 34.35 -15.22
CA GLN A 354 -9.20 34.77 -14.66
C GLN A 354 -9.19 36.20 -14.10
N GLY A 355 -8.03 36.88 -14.09
CA GLY A 355 -7.88 38.21 -13.51
C GLY A 355 -8.03 38.24 -11.99
N ILE A 356 -7.72 37.13 -11.32
CA ILE A 356 -7.77 37.00 -9.86
C ILE A 356 -6.42 37.42 -9.28
N ASP A 357 -6.42 38.37 -8.34
CA ASP A 357 -5.25 38.69 -7.53
C ASP A 357 -5.07 37.59 -6.46
N TYR A 358 -3.87 37.03 -6.35
CA TYR A 358 -3.65 35.81 -5.57
C TYR A 358 -2.29 35.78 -4.87
N GLN A 359 -2.25 35.02 -3.77
CA GLN A 359 -1.04 34.64 -3.05
C GLN A 359 -1.15 33.16 -2.68
N ILE A 360 -0.09 32.38 -2.91
CA ILE A 360 -0.06 30.95 -2.58
C ILE A 360 0.68 30.76 -1.25
N TYR A 361 0.05 30.03 -0.33
CA TYR A 361 0.57 29.74 1.00
C TYR A 361 0.82 28.23 1.13
N PHE A 362 2.06 27.85 1.44
CA PHE A 362 2.42 26.45 1.69
C PHE A 362 2.68 26.25 3.18
N ALA A 363 1.91 25.38 3.81
CA ALA A 363 2.14 24.93 5.18
C ALA A 363 2.77 23.54 5.15
N HIS A 364 3.98 23.43 5.69
CA HIS A 364 4.72 22.19 5.81
C HIS A 364 4.84 21.81 7.29
N GLN A 365 4.44 20.60 7.64
CA GLN A 365 4.68 20.03 8.96
C GLN A 365 6.14 19.59 9.05
N VAL A 366 6.84 20.02 10.11
CA VAL A 366 8.29 19.84 10.26
C VAL A 366 8.68 18.99 11.48
N ASP A 367 7.70 18.35 12.12
CA ASP A 367 7.94 17.38 13.19
C ASP A 367 7.73 15.95 12.70
N ASP A 368 8.26 14.98 13.42
CA ASP A 368 8.22 13.56 13.05
C ASP A 368 6.89 12.88 13.43
N LYS A 369 5.82 13.64 13.65
CA LYS A 369 4.50 13.09 13.95
C LYS A 369 3.76 12.71 12.67
N LEU A 370 2.71 11.90 12.83
CA LEU A 370 1.74 11.67 11.76
C LEU A 370 1.30 13.01 11.16
N PHE A 371 1.12 13.03 9.85
CA PHE A 371 0.75 14.24 9.14
C PHE A 371 -0.63 14.72 9.59
N ASN A 372 -0.77 15.99 9.94
CA ASN A 372 -2.05 16.58 10.32
C ASN A 372 -2.49 17.57 9.24
N ARG A 373 -3.28 17.05 8.28
CA ARG A 373 -3.78 17.80 7.12
C ARG A 373 -4.68 18.95 7.54
N GLY A 374 -5.55 18.75 8.52
CA GLY A 374 -6.42 19.80 9.06
C GLY A 374 -5.63 20.97 9.66
N ALA A 375 -4.65 20.68 10.51
CA ALA A 375 -3.81 21.70 11.14
C ALA A 375 -2.96 22.49 10.13
N THR A 376 -2.38 21.81 9.14
CA THR A 376 -1.60 22.45 8.07
C THR A 376 -2.48 23.33 7.18
N LYS A 377 -3.67 22.86 6.78
CA LYS A 377 -4.66 23.68 6.05
C LYS A 377 -5.11 24.90 6.86
N ASN A 378 -5.40 24.73 8.15
CA ASN A 378 -5.87 25.80 9.03
C ASN A 378 -4.80 26.87 9.29
N ILE A 379 -3.54 26.50 9.50
CA ILE A 379 -2.48 27.49 9.75
C ILE A 379 -2.18 28.34 8.52
N ALA A 380 -2.23 27.75 7.32
CA ALA A 380 -2.12 28.47 6.05
C ALA A 380 -3.28 29.45 5.86
N ALA A 381 -4.52 28.99 6.07
CA ALA A 381 -5.72 29.83 6.00
C ALA A 381 -5.63 31.03 6.94
N LYS A 382 -5.21 30.79 8.19
CA LYS A 382 -5.04 31.86 9.17
C LYS A 382 -4.07 32.93 8.69
N HIS A 383 -2.91 32.54 8.16
CA HIS A 383 -1.91 33.51 7.65
C HIS A 383 -2.44 34.26 6.43
N ALA A 384 -3.13 33.59 5.50
CA ALA A 384 -3.75 34.24 4.36
C ALA A 384 -4.75 35.35 4.78
N PHE A 385 -5.58 35.09 5.80
CA PHE A 385 -6.51 36.09 6.33
C PHE A 385 -5.83 37.21 7.12
N GLU A 386 -4.67 36.96 7.73
CA GLU A 386 -3.87 37.99 8.40
C GLU A 386 -3.17 38.92 7.39
N ASP A 387 -2.77 38.39 6.24
CA ASP A 387 -2.19 39.14 5.12
C ASP A 387 -3.25 39.93 4.30
N GLY A 388 -4.53 39.69 4.56
CA GLY A 388 -5.65 40.44 4.00
C GLY A 388 -6.37 39.78 2.83
N CYS A 389 -6.17 38.48 2.59
CA CYS A 389 -6.98 37.75 1.60
C CYS A 389 -8.46 37.73 2.00
N ASP A 390 -9.36 37.97 1.03
CA ASP A 390 -10.81 38.01 1.26
C ASP A 390 -11.44 36.60 1.38
N TYR A 391 -10.83 35.62 0.72
CA TYR A 391 -11.25 34.22 0.65
C TYR A 391 -10.04 33.34 0.33
N ILE A 392 -10.18 32.04 0.56
CA ILE A 392 -9.13 31.05 0.33
C ILE A 392 -9.67 29.88 -0.49
N VAL A 393 -8.75 29.13 -1.07
CA VAL A 393 -8.97 27.77 -1.54
C VAL A 393 -8.05 26.85 -0.73
N TRP A 394 -8.62 25.87 -0.02
CA TRP A 394 -7.83 24.75 0.48
C TRP A 394 -7.65 23.76 -0.64
N HIS A 395 -6.40 23.39 -0.91
CA HIS A 395 -6.02 22.75 -2.14
C HIS A 395 -4.99 21.67 -1.88
N ASP A 396 -5.22 20.46 -2.41
CA ASP A 396 -4.23 19.40 -2.44
C ASP A 396 -3.19 19.68 -3.54
N ILE A 397 -1.92 19.40 -3.26
CA ILE A 397 -0.79 19.88 -4.09
C ILE A 397 -0.72 19.20 -5.47
N ASP A 398 -1.38 18.07 -5.63
CA ASP A 398 -1.47 17.27 -6.83
C ASP A 398 -2.68 17.62 -7.73
N MET A 399 -3.64 18.41 -7.24
CA MET A 399 -4.92 18.68 -7.94
C MET A 399 -4.90 19.88 -8.89
N ILE A 400 -4.19 19.82 -10.01
CA ILE A 400 -4.02 20.99 -10.90
C ILE A 400 -5.25 21.17 -11.82
N PRO A 401 -5.87 22.37 -11.90
CA PRO A 401 -7.01 22.62 -12.79
C PRO A 401 -6.59 22.53 -14.27
N ASP A 402 -7.46 21.97 -15.10
CA ASP A 402 -7.30 22.02 -16.56
C ASP A 402 -7.57 23.46 -17.05
N MET A 403 -6.72 23.96 -17.95
CA MET A 403 -6.80 25.33 -18.46
C MET A 403 -8.13 25.60 -19.18
N ASP A 404 -8.74 24.55 -19.74
CA ASP A 404 -10.03 24.60 -20.42
C ASP A 404 -11.19 24.01 -19.56
N GLY A 405 -10.89 23.53 -18.33
CA GLY A 405 -11.78 22.71 -17.50
C GLY A 405 -12.84 23.44 -16.67
N GLY A 406 -12.96 24.77 -16.80
CA GLY A 406 -14.06 25.54 -16.19
C GLY A 406 -14.08 25.61 -14.65
N CYS A 407 -12.96 25.40 -13.96
CA CYS A 407 -12.84 25.61 -12.51
C CYS A 407 -13.08 27.09 -12.13
N ASP A 408 -14.12 27.36 -11.34
CA ASP A 408 -14.47 28.72 -10.93
C ASP A 408 -13.83 29.08 -9.57
N TYR A 409 -12.65 29.73 -9.63
CA TYR A 409 -11.93 30.20 -8.45
C TYR A 409 -12.46 31.55 -7.91
N THR A 410 -13.57 32.08 -8.44
CA THR A 410 -14.09 33.37 -7.96
C THR A 410 -14.65 33.30 -6.53
N PHE A 411 -14.75 34.46 -5.88
CA PHE A 411 -15.21 34.60 -4.50
C PHE A 411 -16.52 33.83 -4.22
N PRO A 412 -16.55 32.89 -3.24
CA PRO A 412 -17.73 32.10 -2.91
C PRO A 412 -18.74 32.93 -2.09
N LYS A 413 -19.67 33.61 -2.77
CA LYS A 413 -20.63 34.55 -2.15
C LYS A 413 -21.58 33.92 -1.14
N ASP A 414 -22.24 32.84 -1.54
CA ASP A 414 -23.40 32.31 -0.81
C ASP A 414 -23.05 31.05 0.00
N LYS A 415 -22.28 30.13 -0.60
CA LYS A 415 -21.89 28.83 -0.04
C LYS A 415 -20.43 28.55 -0.36
N PRO A 416 -19.70 27.74 0.44
CA PRO A 416 -18.41 27.21 0.05
C PRO A 416 -18.51 26.51 -1.32
N ARG A 417 -17.47 26.66 -2.14
CA ARG A 417 -17.48 26.12 -3.50
C ARG A 417 -16.47 25.00 -3.64
N HIS A 418 -16.96 23.80 -3.87
CA HIS A 418 -16.13 22.66 -4.22
C HIS A 418 -15.79 22.72 -5.71
N ILE A 419 -14.49 22.82 -6.03
CA ILE A 419 -14.02 22.89 -7.43
C ILE A 419 -13.24 21.64 -7.84
N ALA A 420 -12.92 20.74 -6.90
CA ALA A 420 -12.31 19.46 -7.23
C ALA A 420 -13.18 18.61 -8.16
N THR A 421 -14.49 18.86 -8.22
CA THR A 421 -15.42 18.23 -9.16
C THR A 421 -15.17 18.63 -10.61
N ASN A 422 -14.33 19.62 -10.91
CA ASN A 422 -14.05 20.10 -12.27
C ASN A 422 -12.55 19.96 -12.64
N ILE A 423 -11.83 19.09 -11.94
CA ILE A 423 -10.42 18.80 -12.18
C ILE A 423 -10.32 17.48 -12.95
N SER A 424 -9.42 17.39 -13.93
CA SER A 424 -9.32 16.22 -14.83
C SER A 424 -9.01 14.91 -14.09
N GLN A 425 -8.29 14.98 -12.96
CA GLN A 425 -8.05 13.84 -12.06
C GLN A 425 -9.31 13.28 -11.39
N MET A 426 -10.43 14.01 -11.43
CA MET A 426 -11.74 13.60 -10.90
C MET A 426 -12.76 13.34 -12.02
N ASN A 427 -12.31 13.23 -13.27
CA ASN A 427 -13.15 13.06 -14.46
C ASN A 427 -14.33 14.05 -14.58
N TYR A 428 -14.18 15.25 -14.00
CA TYR A 428 -15.23 16.27 -13.94
C TYR A 428 -16.53 15.82 -13.23
N GLU A 429 -16.45 14.83 -12.32
CA GLU A 429 -17.59 14.28 -11.56
C GLU A 429 -17.29 14.18 -10.04
N LEU A 430 -18.33 14.01 -9.22
CA LEU A 430 -18.19 13.74 -7.77
C LEU A 430 -17.86 12.27 -7.54
N LYS A 431 -16.81 11.98 -6.76
CA LYS A 431 -16.42 10.60 -6.39
C LYS A 431 -17.53 9.84 -5.65
N TYR A 432 -18.33 10.56 -4.85
CA TYR A 432 -19.58 10.11 -4.23
C TYR A 432 -20.42 11.33 -3.83
N GLU A 433 -21.72 11.15 -3.56
CA GLU A 433 -22.71 12.24 -3.36
C GLU A 433 -22.36 13.22 -2.21
N GLU A 434 -21.52 12.80 -1.26
CA GLU A 434 -21.13 13.55 -0.06
C GLU A 434 -19.65 13.98 -0.08
N TYR A 435 -18.92 13.73 -1.18
CA TYR A 435 -17.48 14.02 -1.25
C TYR A 435 -17.20 15.52 -1.09
N PHE A 436 -16.39 15.87 -0.09
CA PHE A 436 -16.09 17.26 0.27
C PHE A 436 -14.60 17.42 0.62
N GLY A 437 -13.72 17.16 -0.35
CA GLY A 437 -12.26 17.27 -0.21
C GLY A 437 -11.55 17.78 -1.47
N GLY A 438 -10.22 17.81 -1.45
CA GLY A 438 -9.40 18.14 -2.63
C GLY A 438 -9.13 19.64 -2.82
N ALA A 439 -10.10 20.36 -3.40
CA ALA A 439 -10.00 21.78 -3.72
C ALA A 439 -11.35 22.48 -3.44
N ILE A 440 -11.40 23.28 -2.36
CA ILE A 440 -12.64 23.90 -1.89
C ILE A 440 -12.40 25.35 -1.49
N LEU A 441 -13.23 26.26 -2.01
CA LEU A 441 -13.19 27.68 -1.72
C LEU A 441 -14.09 28.04 -0.54
N PHE A 442 -13.55 28.87 0.35
CA PHE A 442 -14.28 29.46 1.45
C PHE A 442 -13.97 30.95 1.55
N SER A 443 -14.99 31.76 1.81
CA SER A 443 -14.80 33.13 2.28
C SER A 443 -14.31 33.12 3.73
N LYS A 444 -13.69 34.21 4.18
CA LYS A 444 -13.25 34.35 5.57
C LYS A 444 -14.38 34.09 6.56
N GLU A 445 -15.56 34.66 6.31
CA GLU A 445 -16.74 34.47 7.17
C GLU A 445 -17.18 33.00 7.21
N GLN A 446 -17.12 32.29 6.07
CA GLN A 446 -17.47 30.86 6.01
C GLN A 446 -16.49 30.02 6.84
N VAL A 447 -15.18 30.28 6.74
CA VAL A 447 -14.16 29.57 7.57
C VAL A 447 -14.37 29.86 9.06
N GLU A 448 -14.66 31.12 9.43
CA GLU A 448 -14.88 31.50 10.82
C GLU A 448 -16.14 30.82 11.41
N LYS A 449 -17.20 30.66 10.62
CA LYS A 449 -18.44 29.96 11.03
C LYS A 449 -18.26 28.46 11.15
N THR A 450 -17.61 27.83 10.18
CA THR A 450 -17.35 26.38 10.24
C THR A 450 -16.19 26.02 11.16
N ASN A 451 -15.44 27.01 11.66
CA ASN A 451 -14.21 26.80 12.44
C ASN A 451 -13.17 25.96 11.68
N GLY A 452 -13.12 26.06 10.36
CA GLY A 452 -12.17 25.36 9.49
C GLY A 452 -12.16 23.84 9.66
N TYR A 453 -11.06 23.21 9.23
CA TYR A 453 -10.87 21.76 9.39
C TYR A 453 -10.71 21.38 10.87
N SER A 454 -11.11 20.17 11.25
CA SER A 454 -10.74 19.64 12.56
C SER A 454 -9.24 19.33 12.63
N ASN A 455 -8.60 19.68 13.75
CA ASN A 455 -7.19 19.34 14.03
C ASN A 455 -7.05 17.96 14.71
N ASP A 456 -8.16 17.29 15.01
CA ASP A 456 -8.17 16.05 15.79
C ASP A 456 -7.94 14.80 14.92
N TYR A 457 -7.88 14.96 13.59
CA TYR A 457 -7.58 13.91 12.64
C TYR A 457 -6.09 13.90 12.27
N TRP A 458 -5.53 12.71 12.13
CA TRP A 458 -4.14 12.44 11.79
C TRP A 458 -4.09 11.45 10.63
N ASP A 459 -3.14 11.66 9.73
CA ASP A 459 -3.03 10.95 8.44
C ASP A 459 -4.29 11.15 7.57
N TRP A 460 -4.64 10.19 6.71
CA TRP A 460 -5.89 10.17 5.94
C TRP A 460 -7.11 9.91 6.86
N GLY A 461 -7.66 10.98 7.43
CA GLY A 461 -8.76 10.94 8.40
C GLY A 461 -10.12 11.31 7.83
N MET A 462 -11.07 11.62 8.73
CA MET A 462 -12.42 12.10 8.40
C MET A 462 -12.50 13.65 8.43
N GLU A 463 -11.39 14.35 8.21
CA GLU A 463 -11.37 15.82 8.34
C GLU A 463 -12.17 16.53 7.23
N ASP A 464 -12.20 15.95 6.03
CA ASP A 464 -13.01 16.41 4.90
C ASP A 464 -14.52 16.21 5.21
N ASP A 465 -14.90 15.05 5.77
CA ASP A 465 -16.27 14.73 6.21
C ASP A 465 -16.74 15.60 7.38
N ASP A 466 -15.87 15.82 8.38
CA ASP A 466 -16.16 16.70 9.52
C ASP A 466 -16.41 18.13 9.05
N LEU A 467 -15.57 18.64 8.14
CA LEU A 467 -15.77 19.98 7.57
C LEU A 467 -17.08 20.06 6.78
N PHE A 468 -17.45 19.01 6.04
CA PHE A 468 -18.75 18.94 5.36
C PHE A 468 -19.91 19.05 6.35
N TRP A 469 -19.90 18.27 7.43
CA TRP A 469 -20.97 18.32 8.44
C TRP A 469 -21.05 19.67 9.15
N ARG A 470 -19.93 20.36 9.35
CA ARG A 470 -19.94 21.75 9.84
C ARG A 470 -20.58 22.71 8.83
N CYS A 471 -20.36 22.50 7.54
CA CYS A 471 -21.06 23.26 6.50
C CYS A 471 -22.57 22.99 6.52
N VAL A 472 -23.00 21.75 6.76
CA VAL A 472 -24.42 21.38 6.95
C VAL A 472 -25.01 22.14 8.15
N LEU A 473 -24.32 22.12 9.29
CA LEU A 473 -24.78 22.79 10.53
C LEU A 473 -24.91 24.31 10.38
N GLU A 474 -24.01 24.93 9.62
CA GLU A 474 -24.03 26.36 9.31
C GLU A 474 -25.01 26.72 8.17
N GLY A 475 -25.75 25.73 7.64
CA GLY A 475 -26.77 25.94 6.61
C GLY A 475 -26.21 26.20 5.21
N TYR A 476 -24.94 25.81 4.97
CA TYR A 476 -24.29 25.93 3.68
C TYR A 476 -24.61 24.79 2.72
N VAL A 477 -25.15 23.66 3.22
CA VAL A 477 -25.53 22.48 2.44
C VAL A 477 -27.03 22.22 2.59
N GLU A 478 -27.71 21.82 1.52
CA GLU A 478 -29.14 21.48 1.56
C GLU A 478 -29.33 19.99 1.87
N GLU A 479 -29.91 19.66 3.03
CA GLU A 479 -30.30 18.29 3.37
C GLU A 479 -31.52 17.85 2.54
N SER A 480 -31.37 16.80 1.73
CA SER A 480 -32.52 16.08 1.16
C SER A 480 -32.83 14.85 2.02
N LYS A 481 -34.08 14.72 2.52
CA LYS A 481 -34.49 13.58 3.36
C LYS A 481 -35.25 12.55 2.51
N MET A 482 -34.85 11.27 2.60
CA MET A 482 -35.61 10.15 2.01
C MET A 482 -36.60 9.55 3.00
N GLU A 483 -37.76 9.12 2.51
CA GLU A 483 -38.75 8.36 3.29
C GLU A 483 -38.32 6.88 3.42
N PHE A 484 -38.31 6.36 4.65
CA PHE A 484 -37.97 4.98 4.96
C PHE A 484 -39.19 4.06 4.92
N THR A 485 -39.00 2.79 4.55
CA THR A 485 -40.03 1.75 4.67
C THR A 485 -39.97 1.08 6.04
N THR A 486 -41.13 0.65 6.57
CA THR A 486 -41.29 0.12 7.93
C THR A 486 -41.21 -1.41 8.03
N GLU A 487 -40.68 -2.09 7.01
CA GLU A 487 -40.58 -3.55 6.99
C GLU A 487 -39.33 -3.98 7.78
N PRO A 488 -39.45 -4.76 8.87
CA PRO A 488 -38.30 -5.23 9.64
C PRO A 488 -37.50 -6.25 8.83
N GLN A 489 -36.18 -6.09 8.79
CA GLN A 489 -35.26 -7.13 8.31
C GLN A 489 -34.56 -7.80 9.49
N ASP A 490 -34.20 -9.08 9.34
CA ASP A 490 -33.50 -9.83 10.38
C ASP A 490 -32.05 -9.35 10.52
N PHE A 491 -31.62 -9.06 11.74
CA PHE A 491 -30.25 -8.64 12.08
C PHE A 491 -29.77 -9.30 13.38
N ILE A 492 -28.46 -9.45 13.52
CA ILE A 492 -27.81 -9.92 14.76
C ILE A 492 -27.12 -8.74 15.42
N SER A 493 -27.32 -8.57 16.74
CA SER A 493 -26.80 -7.45 17.52
C SER A 493 -25.62 -7.88 18.40
N PHE A 494 -24.58 -7.04 18.44
CA PHE A 494 -23.39 -7.23 19.27
C PHE A 494 -23.19 -6.00 20.17
N ASN A 495 -23.13 -6.20 21.49
CA ASN A 495 -23.11 -5.10 22.47
C ASN A 495 -21.77 -4.88 23.17
N GLY A 496 -20.75 -5.68 22.85
CA GLY A 496 -19.38 -5.53 23.36
C GLY A 496 -19.20 -5.66 24.88
N LYS A 497 -20.18 -6.18 25.63
CA LYS A 497 -20.08 -6.33 27.10
C LYS A 497 -19.79 -7.77 27.54
N ASP A 498 -20.42 -8.75 26.91
CA ASP A 498 -20.40 -10.14 27.38
C ASP A 498 -19.82 -11.10 26.31
N SER A 499 -19.25 -10.54 25.25
CA SER A 499 -18.87 -11.30 24.06
C SER A 499 -17.36 -11.50 24.02
N TYR A 500 -16.91 -12.69 24.40
CA TYR A 500 -15.54 -13.16 24.19
C TYR A 500 -15.55 -14.48 23.40
N VAL A 501 -14.49 -14.72 22.63
CA VAL A 501 -14.25 -15.98 21.93
C VAL A 501 -12.95 -16.57 22.46
N GLU A 502 -13.03 -17.77 23.05
CA GLU A 502 -11.88 -18.58 23.44
C GLU A 502 -11.54 -19.53 22.28
N ILE A 503 -10.28 -19.52 21.84
CA ILE A 503 -9.80 -20.42 20.78
C ILE A 503 -9.12 -21.62 21.46
N PRO A 504 -9.69 -22.84 21.39
CA PRO A 504 -9.00 -24.02 21.88
C PRO A 504 -7.94 -24.45 20.85
N CYS A 505 -6.67 -24.40 21.24
CA CYS A 505 -5.58 -25.05 20.52
C CYS A 505 -5.54 -26.54 20.87
N THR A 506 -5.48 -27.40 19.85
CA THR A 506 -5.05 -28.82 19.99
C THR A 506 -3.96 -29.10 18.99
#